data_AF-A0A202DCY7-F1
#
_entry.id   AF-A0A202DCY7-F1
#
_cell.length_a   1.000
_cell.length_b   1.000
_cell.length_c   1.000
_cell.angle_alpha   90.00
_cell.angle_beta   90.00
_cell.angle_gamma   90.00
#
_symmetry.space_group_name_H-M   'P 1'
#
loop_
_entity.id
_entity.type
_entity.pdbx_description
1 polymer ?
#
loop_
_entity_poly.entity_id
_entity_poly.type
_entity_poly.pdbx_seq_one_letter_code
_entity_poly.pdbx_strand_id
1 'polypeptide(L)'
;FKSLYAGAPLKYPRATSVQKCLRAGGKGSDLENVGKTLRHHTFFEMLGNFSFGDYFKKEAIEFAIEFLSIINMDMGKLWVSVFENDDEAKELWIQAGFPKEKIVKLGADDNFWGPAGLEGACGPCSEIYYDLGPSYSCGNANCKVGCDCERYLEFWNLVFPQFFQEKDGNRRALERKGVDTGMGLERISFLMDRNANNNYQTNLFKPIIESIGTLASNPYEKEWISTYHVLADHIRALTFSISDGVIPSNEGRGYVIRRILRRAVRFGKKIGLEKAFLHQLSSIVVDQMISQYPELKKSLPMVQTIIKNEEEQFLITLNRGLSQLEKTIQDTTKILPGDVIFKLYDTYGLP
;
A
#
# COMPACT_ATOMS: atom_id res chain seq x y z
N PHE A 1 -13.41 -8.09 -8.49
CA PHE A 1 -14.49 -8.44 -9.44
C PHE A 1 -14.00 -8.98 -10.80
N LYS A 2 -12.88 -9.73 -10.86
CA LYS A 2 -12.22 -10.13 -12.13
C LYS A 2 -13.14 -10.83 -13.14
N SER A 3 -13.93 -11.80 -12.70
CA SER A 3 -14.82 -12.56 -13.59
C SER A 3 -15.97 -11.73 -14.17
N LEU A 4 -16.43 -10.69 -13.46
CA LEU A 4 -17.51 -9.83 -13.94
C LEU A 4 -17.07 -9.01 -15.14
N TYR A 5 -15.85 -8.47 -15.14
CA TYR A 5 -15.26 -7.83 -16.33
C TYR A 5 -15.00 -8.83 -17.46
N ALA A 6 -14.79 -10.11 -17.14
CA ALA A 6 -14.55 -11.16 -18.13
C ALA A 6 -15.82 -11.74 -18.77
N GLY A 7 -17.01 -11.15 -18.54
CA GLY A 7 -18.26 -11.56 -19.16
C GLY A 7 -19.12 -12.52 -18.34
N ALA A 8 -18.77 -12.80 -17.07
CA ALA A 8 -19.63 -13.58 -16.20
C ALA A 8 -21.00 -12.90 -16.00
N PRO A 9 -22.09 -13.67 -15.76
CA PRO A 9 -23.41 -13.10 -15.52
C PRO A 9 -23.41 -12.08 -14.39
N LEU A 10 -23.97 -10.90 -14.65
CA LEU A 10 -24.04 -9.81 -13.68
C LEU A 10 -25.23 -10.02 -12.74
N LYS A 11 -24.97 -9.93 -11.43
CA LYS A 11 -26.02 -9.83 -10.41
C LYS A 11 -26.43 -8.38 -10.14
N TYR A 12 -25.53 -7.45 -10.42
CA TYR A 12 -25.69 -6.01 -10.28
C TYR A 12 -24.79 -5.31 -11.31
N PRO A 13 -25.20 -4.16 -11.86
CA PRO A 13 -24.45 -3.48 -12.91
C PRO A 13 -23.34 -2.56 -12.34
N ARG A 14 -23.42 -2.21 -11.06
CA ARG A 14 -22.43 -1.39 -10.34
C ARG A 14 -22.27 -1.85 -8.88
N ALA A 15 -21.13 -1.55 -8.27
CA ALA A 15 -20.82 -1.90 -6.88
C ALA A 15 -19.89 -0.85 -6.23
N THR A 16 -19.76 -0.92 -4.89
CA THR A 16 -18.73 -0.21 -4.12
C THR A 16 -18.18 -1.10 -3.01
N SER A 17 -16.92 -0.91 -2.60
CA SER A 17 -16.30 -1.66 -1.50
C SER A 17 -15.14 -0.90 -0.85
N VAL A 18 -14.82 -1.27 0.39
CA VAL A 18 -13.53 -1.02 1.01
C VAL A 18 -12.75 -2.34 1.02
N GLN A 19 -11.72 -2.44 0.18
CA GLN A 19 -10.98 -3.68 -0.01
C GLN A 19 -9.69 -3.68 0.82
N LYS A 20 -9.56 -4.66 1.71
CA LYS A 20 -8.29 -5.03 2.36
C LYS A 20 -7.27 -5.43 1.29
N CYS A 21 -6.16 -4.71 1.18
CA CYS A 21 -5.11 -4.95 0.18
C CYS A 21 -3.78 -5.28 0.87
N LEU A 22 -3.07 -6.29 0.36
CA LEU A 22 -1.70 -6.60 0.76
C LEU A 22 -0.77 -6.57 -0.47
N ARG A 23 0.12 -5.57 -0.53
CA ARG A 23 1.13 -5.36 -1.58
C ARG A 23 2.54 -5.67 -1.07
N ALA A 24 2.81 -6.97 -0.87
CA ALA A 24 4.08 -7.47 -0.36
C ALA A 24 4.74 -8.55 -1.24
N GLY A 25 4.32 -8.66 -2.51
CA GLY A 25 4.91 -9.57 -3.48
C GLY A 25 4.40 -9.35 -4.91
N GLY A 26 5.11 -9.89 -5.90
CA GLY A 26 4.76 -9.75 -7.32
C GLY A 26 5.06 -8.36 -7.90
N LYS A 27 4.42 -8.04 -9.05
CA LYS A 27 4.68 -6.82 -9.85
C LYS A 27 4.37 -5.50 -9.12
N GLY A 28 3.56 -5.51 -8.07
CA GLY A 28 3.13 -4.31 -7.34
C GLY A 28 3.50 -4.33 -5.87
N SER A 29 4.68 -4.86 -5.51
CA SER A 29 5.12 -4.94 -4.12
C SER A 29 5.63 -3.60 -3.61
N ASP A 30 5.05 -3.12 -2.52
CA ASP A 30 5.44 -1.87 -1.84
C ASP A 30 6.33 -2.10 -0.61
N LEU A 31 6.60 -3.36 -0.27
CA LEU A 31 7.40 -3.76 0.91
C LEU A 31 8.72 -2.98 1.09
N GLU A 32 9.43 -2.67 -0.01
CA GLU A 32 10.70 -1.94 0.08
C GLU A 32 10.56 -0.43 0.22
N ASN A 33 9.37 0.11 -0.03
CA ASN A 33 9.03 1.54 0.10
C ASN A 33 8.56 1.90 1.52
N VAL A 34 8.06 0.92 2.28
CA VAL A 34 7.59 1.11 3.66
C VAL A 34 8.71 1.64 4.56
N GLY A 35 8.40 2.74 5.24
CA GLY A 35 9.33 3.47 6.11
C GLY A 35 10.38 4.30 5.38
N LYS A 36 10.42 4.29 4.04
CA LYS A 36 11.23 5.21 3.22
C LYS A 36 10.40 6.36 2.67
N THR A 37 9.15 6.06 2.34
CA THR A 37 8.17 7.02 1.82
C THR A 37 7.08 7.27 2.83
N LEU A 38 6.36 8.38 2.67
CA LEU A 38 5.28 8.80 3.56
C LEU A 38 3.92 8.18 3.22
N ARG A 39 3.83 7.45 2.09
CA ARG A 39 2.57 7.09 1.43
C ARG A 39 2.36 5.60 1.13
N HIS A 40 3.40 4.77 1.24
CA HIS A 40 3.34 3.35 0.88
C HIS A 40 3.23 2.45 2.12
N HIS A 41 2.38 1.44 1.99
CA HIS A 41 2.10 0.44 3.02
C HIS A 41 2.14 -0.95 2.40
N THR A 42 2.50 -1.97 3.18
CA THR A 42 2.25 -3.36 2.78
C THR A 42 0.77 -3.65 2.85
N PHE A 43 0.10 -3.25 3.92
CA PHE A 43 -1.35 -3.39 4.10
C PHE A 43 -2.03 -2.03 4.06
N PHE A 44 -3.07 -1.91 3.25
CA PHE A 44 -3.88 -0.70 3.18
C PHE A 44 -5.30 -1.03 2.74
N GLU A 45 -6.19 -0.05 2.86
CA GLU A 45 -7.57 -0.18 2.43
C GLU A 45 -7.81 0.61 1.15
N MET A 46 -8.45 -0.02 0.17
CA MET A 46 -8.78 0.60 -1.11
C MET A 46 -10.28 0.82 -1.21
N LEU A 47 -10.69 2.09 -1.22
CA LEU A 47 -12.05 2.52 -1.51
C LEU A 47 -12.27 2.45 -3.02
N GLY A 48 -13.25 1.67 -3.47
CA GLY A 48 -13.48 1.48 -4.90
C GLY A 48 -14.96 1.51 -5.27
N ASN A 49 -15.26 2.14 -6.40
CA ASN A 49 -16.55 2.03 -7.09
C ASN A 49 -16.34 1.37 -8.46
N PHE A 50 -17.28 0.50 -8.83
CA PHE A 50 -17.14 -0.39 -9.97
C PHE A 50 -18.35 -0.28 -10.88
N SER A 51 -18.11 -0.26 -12.19
CA SER A 51 -19.13 -0.36 -13.24
C SER A 51 -18.84 -1.58 -14.10
N PHE A 52 -19.85 -2.40 -14.33
CA PHE A 52 -19.79 -3.60 -15.16
C PHE A 52 -20.67 -3.43 -16.40
N GLY A 53 -20.27 -2.55 -17.32
CA GLY A 53 -21.08 -2.22 -18.51
C GLY A 53 -22.28 -1.31 -18.22
N ASP A 54 -22.21 -0.51 -17.15
CA ASP A 54 -23.28 0.38 -16.71
C ASP A 54 -23.00 1.83 -17.14
N TYR A 55 -22.08 2.49 -16.44
CA TYR A 55 -21.52 3.79 -16.80
C TYR A 55 -20.04 3.68 -17.18
N PHE A 56 -19.46 4.73 -17.77
CA PHE A 56 -18.05 4.71 -18.19
C PHE A 56 -17.33 6.00 -17.76
N LYS A 57 -16.41 6.50 -18.58
CA LYS A 57 -15.49 7.61 -18.23
C LYS A 57 -16.21 8.86 -17.72
N LYS A 58 -17.26 9.30 -18.41
CA LYS A 58 -17.93 10.56 -18.11
C LYS A 58 -18.48 10.56 -16.69
N GLU A 59 -19.33 9.60 -16.37
CA GLU A 59 -19.97 9.52 -15.06
C GLU A 59 -18.95 9.16 -13.96
N ALA A 60 -17.91 8.38 -14.27
CA ALA A 60 -16.85 8.08 -13.31
C ALA A 60 -16.10 9.36 -12.87
N ILE A 61 -15.79 10.23 -13.82
CA ILE A 61 -15.16 11.54 -13.56
C ILE A 61 -16.11 12.46 -12.79
N GLU A 62 -17.38 12.53 -13.18
CA GLU A 62 -18.40 13.33 -12.49
C GLU A 62 -18.58 12.86 -11.04
N PHE A 63 -18.65 11.55 -10.78
CA PHE A 63 -18.72 11.01 -9.41
C PHE A 63 -17.47 11.31 -8.59
N ALA A 64 -16.28 11.29 -9.19
CA ALA A 64 -15.07 11.66 -8.47
C ALA A 64 -15.09 13.13 -8.04
N ILE A 65 -15.48 14.05 -8.93
CA ILE A 65 -15.61 15.48 -8.60
C ILE A 65 -16.69 15.71 -7.54
N GLU A 66 -17.85 15.07 -7.69
CA GLU A 66 -18.95 15.16 -6.72
C GLU A 66 -18.50 14.69 -5.34
N PHE A 67 -17.86 13.51 -5.24
CA PHE A 67 -17.38 12.99 -3.97
C PHE A 67 -16.34 13.90 -3.32
N LEU A 68 -15.36 14.40 -4.09
CA LEU A 68 -14.33 15.31 -3.60
C LEU A 68 -14.94 16.62 -3.09
N SER A 69 -16.02 17.09 -3.74
CA SER A 69 -16.78 18.25 -3.28
C SER A 69 -17.54 17.97 -1.99
N ILE A 70 -18.18 16.80 -1.86
CA ILE A 70 -18.92 16.38 -0.65
C ILE A 70 -18.01 16.34 0.59
N ILE A 71 -16.79 15.84 0.44
CA ILE A 71 -15.81 15.82 1.54
C ILE A 71 -15.12 17.18 1.76
N ASN A 72 -15.49 18.22 1.00
CA ASN A 72 -14.90 19.56 1.06
C ASN A 72 -13.38 19.56 0.78
N MET A 73 -12.94 18.77 -0.20
CA MET A 73 -11.56 18.78 -0.65
C MET A 73 -11.21 20.12 -1.31
N ASP A 74 -9.99 20.60 -1.08
CA ASP A 74 -9.47 21.78 -1.78
C ASP A 74 -9.18 21.46 -3.25
N MET A 75 -10.17 21.71 -4.12
CA MET A 75 -10.05 21.53 -5.57
C MET A 75 -8.90 22.34 -6.19
N GLY A 76 -8.48 23.43 -5.53
CA GLY A 76 -7.33 24.25 -5.92
C GLY A 76 -5.98 23.56 -5.77
N LYS A 77 -5.92 22.42 -5.07
CA LYS A 77 -4.70 21.60 -4.89
C LYS A 77 -4.68 20.35 -5.74
N LEU A 78 -5.80 20.02 -6.39
CA LEU A 78 -5.91 18.82 -7.20
C LEU A 78 -5.25 18.97 -8.56
N TRP A 79 -4.69 17.87 -9.03
CA TRP A 79 -4.22 17.65 -10.38
C TRP A 79 -4.75 16.32 -10.89
N VAL A 80 -4.89 16.16 -12.20
CA VAL A 80 -5.28 14.88 -12.79
C VAL A 80 -4.32 14.49 -13.89
N SER A 81 -4.04 13.19 -13.98
CA SER A 81 -3.33 12.60 -15.11
C SER A 81 -4.29 11.82 -15.99
N VAL A 82 -3.99 11.74 -17.27
CA VAL A 82 -4.68 10.86 -18.23
C VAL A 82 -3.66 10.17 -19.09
N PHE A 83 -3.99 8.97 -19.57
CA PHE A 83 -3.13 8.25 -20.50
C PHE A 83 -2.85 9.10 -21.75
N GLU A 84 -1.60 9.10 -22.22
CA GLU A 84 -1.14 9.97 -23.30
C GLU A 84 -1.98 9.89 -24.59
N ASN A 85 -2.55 8.71 -24.86
CA ASN A 85 -3.41 8.40 -26.01
C ASN A 85 -4.92 8.44 -25.70
N ASP A 86 -5.32 8.92 -24.52
CA ASP A 86 -6.72 9.01 -24.10
C ASP A 86 -7.22 10.47 -24.08
N ASP A 87 -7.39 11.04 -25.28
CA ASP A 87 -7.92 12.40 -25.43
C ASP A 87 -9.38 12.53 -24.96
N GLU A 88 -10.16 11.45 -25.02
CA GLU A 88 -11.53 11.40 -24.50
C GLU A 88 -11.56 11.72 -22.99
N ALA A 89 -10.71 11.07 -22.19
CA ALA A 89 -10.65 11.34 -20.75
C ALA A 89 -10.26 12.79 -20.46
N LYS A 90 -9.31 13.36 -21.22
CA LYS A 90 -8.91 14.76 -21.10
C LYS A 90 -10.08 15.72 -21.35
N GLU A 91 -10.83 15.51 -22.42
CA GLU A 91 -11.97 16.34 -22.78
C GLU A 91 -13.09 16.24 -21.73
N LEU A 92 -13.35 15.04 -21.22
CA LEU A 92 -14.35 14.83 -20.16
C LEU A 92 -13.99 15.54 -18.86
N TRP A 93 -12.73 15.55 -18.44
CA TRP A 93 -12.29 16.34 -17.28
C TRP A 93 -12.53 17.84 -17.47
N ILE A 94 -12.26 18.37 -18.67
CA ILE A 94 -12.51 19.78 -18.99
C ILE A 94 -14.02 20.08 -18.96
N GLN A 95 -14.84 19.19 -19.55
CA GLN A 95 -16.30 19.33 -19.56
C GLN A 95 -16.89 19.27 -18.15
N ALA A 96 -16.31 18.47 -17.26
CA ALA A 96 -16.69 18.39 -15.86
C ALA A 96 -16.16 19.59 -15.03
N GLY A 97 -15.51 20.58 -15.65
CA GLY A 97 -15.10 21.84 -15.02
C GLY A 97 -13.68 21.83 -14.44
N PHE A 98 -12.87 20.81 -14.69
CA PHE A 98 -11.50 20.75 -14.19
C PHE A 98 -10.55 21.65 -15.01
N PRO A 99 -9.67 22.44 -14.37
CA PRO A 99 -8.78 23.36 -15.09
C PRO A 99 -7.84 22.64 -16.05
N LYS A 100 -7.82 23.05 -17.33
CA LYS A 100 -7.05 22.41 -18.41
C LYS A 100 -5.55 22.33 -18.10
N GLU A 101 -5.00 23.35 -17.45
CA GLU A 101 -3.59 23.46 -17.07
C GLU A 101 -3.18 22.48 -15.97
N LYS A 102 -4.15 21.88 -15.26
CA LYS A 102 -3.91 20.86 -14.23
C LYS A 102 -4.19 19.43 -14.69
N ILE A 103 -4.44 19.26 -15.99
CA ILE A 103 -4.60 17.95 -16.64
C ILE A 103 -3.30 17.62 -17.36
N VAL A 104 -2.58 16.61 -16.87
CA VAL A 104 -1.32 16.16 -17.47
C VAL A 104 -1.51 14.86 -18.23
N LYS A 105 -0.69 14.63 -19.26
CA LYS A 105 -0.62 13.35 -19.97
C LYS A 105 0.58 12.56 -19.45
N LEU A 106 0.38 11.31 -19.04
CA LEU A 106 1.47 10.39 -18.67
C LEU A 106 1.43 9.10 -19.52
N GLY A 107 2.56 8.39 -19.51
CA GLY A 107 2.76 7.17 -20.29
C GLY A 107 2.09 5.95 -19.67
N ALA A 108 2.39 4.78 -20.22
CA ALA A 108 1.79 3.52 -19.80
C ALA A 108 2.19 3.09 -18.37
N ASP A 109 3.36 3.51 -17.89
CA ASP A 109 3.83 3.16 -16.55
C ASP A 109 2.94 3.76 -15.44
N ASP A 110 2.35 4.93 -15.68
CA ASP A 110 1.45 5.62 -14.74
C ASP A 110 -0.02 5.45 -15.10
N ASN A 111 -0.37 5.54 -16.38
CA ASN A 111 -1.76 5.65 -16.83
C ASN A 111 -2.27 4.48 -17.67
N PHE A 112 -1.63 3.30 -17.55
CA PHE A 112 -2.19 2.05 -18.04
C PHE A 112 -2.18 0.99 -16.94
N TRP A 113 -3.36 0.61 -16.46
CA TRP A 113 -3.47 -0.31 -15.34
C TRP A 113 -3.81 -1.72 -15.76
N GLY A 114 -3.05 -2.68 -15.22
CA GLY A 114 -3.36 -4.10 -15.23
C GLY A 114 -2.68 -4.93 -16.33
N PRO A 115 -3.05 -6.22 -16.41
CA PRO A 115 -4.02 -6.89 -15.56
C PRO A 115 -3.51 -7.11 -14.13
N ALA A 116 -4.44 -7.28 -13.18
CA ALA A 116 -4.10 -7.80 -11.86
C ALA A 116 -3.64 -9.27 -11.98
N GLY A 117 -2.33 -9.48 -12.07
CA GLY A 117 -1.70 -10.79 -12.24
C GLY A 117 -1.16 -11.03 -13.64
N LEU A 118 -1.19 -12.29 -14.10
CA LEU A 118 -0.64 -12.68 -15.41
C LEU A 118 -1.62 -12.46 -16.58
N GLU A 119 -2.92 -12.46 -16.30
CA GLU A 119 -4.00 -12.27 -17.28
C GLU A 119 -5.19 -11.56 -16.61
N GLY A 120 -6.04 -10.87 -17.37
CA GLY A 120 -7.24 -10.25 -16.85
C GLY A 120 -7.64 -8.94 -17.52
N ALA A 121 -8.66 -8.29 -16.97
CA ALA A 121 -9.10 -6.98 -17.42
C ALA A 121 -8.02 -5.91 -17.15
N CYS A 122 -7.82 -5.02 -18.11
CA CYS A 122 -6.88 -3.91 -18.06
C CYS A 122 -7.36 -2.76 -18.97
N GLY A 123 -6.75 -1.59 -18.82
CA GLY A 123 -7.11 -0.43 -19.63
C GLY A 123 -6.34 0.83 -19.25
N PRO A 124 -6.51 1.91 -20.03
CA PRO A 124 -6.03 3.22 -19.64
C PRO A 124 -6.72 3.66 -18.36
N CYS A 125 -6.08 4.54 -17.61
CA CYS A 125 -6.65 5.11 -16.42
C CYS A 125 -6.39 6.61 -16.33
N SER A 126 -7.11 7.24 -15.43
CA SER A 126 -6.90 8.63 -15.04
C SER A 126 -6.74 8.70 -13.53
N GLU A 127 -5.67 9.32 -13.06
CA GLU A 127 -5.37 9.38 -11.63
C GLU A 127 -5.49 10.81 -11.11
N ILE A 128 -5.97 10.93 -9.87
CA ILE A 128 -6.15 12.18 -9.16
C ILE A 128 -5.04 12.31 -8.12
N TYR A 129 -4.38 13.46 -8.16
CA TYR A 129 -3.25 13.82 -7.33
C TYR A 129 -3.59 15.03 -6.46
N TYR A 130 -2.98 15.12 -5.29
CA TYR A 130 -3.01 16.30 -4.42
C TYR A 130 -1.60 16.92 -4.33
N ASP A 131 -1.48 18.23 -4.58
CA ASP A 131 -0.23 18.98 -4.39
C ASP A 131 -0.06 19.35 -2.91
N LEU A 132 0.71 18.56 -2.17
CA LEU A 132 1.07 18.82 -0.77
C LEU A 132 1.94 20.08 -0.60
N GLY A 133 2.48 20.60 -1.70
CA GLY A 133 3.25 21.83 -1.74
C GLY A 133 4.77 21.62 -1.79
N PRO A 134 5.53 22.72 -2.01
CA PRO A 134 6.96 22.66 -2.29
C PRO A 134 7.82 22.03 -1.19
N SER A 135 7.38 22.03 0.07
CA SER A 135 8.12 21.39 1.19
C SER A 135 8.25 19.87 1.05
N TYR A 136 7.39 19.24 0.23
CA TYR A 136 7.43 17.81 -0.08
C TYR A 136 8.14 17.49 -1.40
N SER A 137 8.71 18.51 -2.06
CA SER A 137 9.42 18.35 -3.34
C SER A 137 10.78 17.69 -3.16
N CYS A 138 11.23 16.98 -4.19
CA CYS A 138 12.61 16.51 -4.30
C CYS A 138 13.63 17.63 -4.62
N GLY A 139 13.20 18.88 -4.74
CA GLY A 139 14.07 20.02 -5.07
C GLY A 139 14.50 20.10 -6.54
N ASN A 140 14.10 19.13 -7.37
CA ASN A 140 14.30 19.19 -8.81
C ASN A 140 13.43 20.30 -9.43
N ALA A 141 14.02 21.13 -10.29
CA ALA A 141 13.32 22.19 -11.01
C ALA A 141 12.11 21.68 -11.83
N ASN A 142 12.16 20.41 -12.26
CA ASN A 142 11.11 19.75 -13.02
C ASN A 142 10.17 18.87 -12.15
N CYS A 143 10.11 19.10 -10.83
CA CYS A 143 9.17 18.40 -9.94
C CYS A 143 7.72 18.68 -10.36
N LYS A 144 7.06 17.66 -10.92
CA LYS A 144 5.70 17.72 -11.48
C LYS A 144 4.92 16.44 -11.15
N VAL A 145 3.63 16.39 -11.50
CA VAL A 145 2.79 15.18 -11.43
C VAL A 145 3.47 14.02 -12.17
N GLY A 146 3.44 12.83 -11.58
CA GLY A 146 4.20 11.65 -12.04
C GLY A 146 5.65 11.59 -11.52
N CYS A 147 6.05 12.47 -10.60
CA CYS A 147 7.35 12.39 -9.93
C CYS A 147 7.28 11.47 -8.70
N ASP A 148 8.31 10.64 -8.48
CA ASP A 148 8.39 9.70 -7.35
C ASP A 148 8.48 10.35 -5.95
N CYS A 149 8.65 11.67 -5.88
CA CYS A 149 8.71 12.42 -4.62
C CYS A 149 7.34 12.46 -3.89
N GLU A 150 7.29 13.11 -2.73
CA GLU A 150 6.08 13.13 -1.90
C GLU A 150 5.10 14.26 -2.28
N ARG A 151 5.53 15.24 -3.09
CA ARG A 151 4.72 16.46 -3.35
C ARG A 151 3.39 16.20 -4.03
N TYR A 152 3.40 15.48 -5.15
CA TYR A 152 2.19 15.16 -5.90
C TYR A 152 1.73 13.77 -5.49
N LEU A 153 0.87 13.72 -4.48
CA LEU A 153 0.39 12.48 -3.90
C LEU A 153 -0.79 11.95 -4.73
N GLU A 154 -0.56 10.88 -5.50
CA GLU A 154 -1.65 10.07 -6.07
C GLU A 154 -2.49 9.53 -4.93
N PHE A 155 -3.81 9.67 -5.00
CA PHE A 155 -4.68 9.09 -3.97
C PHE A 155 -5.91 8.38 -4.53
N TRP A 156 -6.27 8.60 -5.80
CA TRP A 156 -7.41 7.96 -6.44
C TRP A 156 -7.13 7.67 -7.91
N ASN A 157 -7.15 6.40 -8.31
CA ASN A 157 -7.03 5.96 -9.68
C ASN A 157 -8.39 5.53 -10.24
N LEU A 158 -8.78 6.05 -11.40
CA LEU A 158 -9.98 5.70 -12.17
C LEU A 158 -9.54 4.88 -13.39
N VAL A 159 -9.59 3.56 -13.28
CA VAL A 159 -9.26 2.67 -14.40
C VAL A 159 -10.48 2.51 -15.29
N PHE A 160 -10.25 2.50 -16.61
CA PHE A 160 -11.26 2.27 -17.63
C PHE A 160 -11.00 0.93 -18.34
N PRO A 161 -11.30 -0.22 -17.70
CA PRO A 161 -11.13 -1.52 -18.34
C PRO A 161 -11.82 -1.58 -19.70
N GLN A 162 -11.02 -1.86 -20.72
CA GLN A 162 -11.49 -2.03 -22.10
C GLN A 162 -10.83 -3.22 -22.82
N PHE A 163 -9.78 -3.80 -22.22
CA PHE A 163 -9.10 -4.97 -22.75
C PHE A 163 -9.07 -6.11 -21.74
N PHE A 164 -9.07 -7.34 -22.25
CA PHE A 164 -8.61 -8.51 -21.50
C PHE A 164 -7.23 -8.89 -22.03
N GLN A 165 -6.21 -8.86 -21.16
CA GLN A 165 -4.87 -9.33 -21.49
C GLN A 165 -4.77 -10.82 -21.18
N GLU A 166 -4.38 -11.60 -22.18
CA GLU A 166 -4.10 -13.03 -22.09
C GLU A 166 -2.69 -13.27 -21.54
N LYS A 167 -2.37 -14.51 -21.14
CA LYS A 167 -1.07 -14.86 -20.54
C LYS A 167 0.13 -14.64 -21.46
N ASP A 168 -0.08 -14.69 -22.77
CA ASP A 168 0.94 -14.43 -23.80
C ASP A 168 1.17 -12.93 -24.04
N GLY A 169 0.42 -12.06 -23.36
CA GLY A 169 0.50 -10.60 -23.47
C GLY A 169 -0.46 -10.01 -24.52
N ASN A 170 -1.14 -10.83 -25.33
CA ASN A 170 -2.11 -10.35 -26.31
C ASN A 170 -3.33 -9.74 -25.62
N ARG A 171 -3.93 -8.73 -26.25
CA ARG A 171 -5.08 -7.99 -25.70
C ARG A 171 -6.26 -8.09 -26.66
N ARG A 172 -7.38 -8.63 -26.16
CA ARG A 172 -8.68 -8.58 -26.84
C ARG A 172 -9.58 -7.54 -26.21
N ALA A 173 -10.52 -6.98 -26.97
CA ALA A 173 -11.52 -6.07 -26.41
C ALA A 173 -12.42 -6.81 -25.41
N LEU A 174 -12.81 -6.11 -24.33
CA LEU A 174 -13.86 -6.60 -23.43
C LEU A 174 -15.23 -6.46 -24.09
N GLU A 175 -16.12 -7.44 -23.88
CA GLU A 175 -17.51 -7.35 -24.32
C GLU A 175 -18.24 -6.17 -23.68
N ARG A 176 -17.86 -5.82 -22.45
CA ARG A 176 -18.40 -4.71 -21.69
C ARG A 176 -17.24 -3.88 -21.16
N LYS A 177 -17.17 -2.63 -21.61
CA LYS A 177 -16.32 -1.63 -20.96
C LYS A 177 -16.85 -1.39 -19.54
N GLY A 178 -15.97 -1.04 -18.62
CA GLY A 178 -16.35 -0.82 -17.23
C GLY A 178 -15.49 0.24 -16.56
N VAL A 179 -15.70 0.40 -15.27
CA VAL A 179 -14.92 1.30 -14.42
C VAL A 179 -14.46 0.50 -13.23
N ASP A 180 -13.19 0.63 -12.87
CA ASP A 180 -12.58 0.05 -11.67
C ASP A 180 -11.80 1.19 -11.00
N THR A 181 -12.35 1.76 -9.92
CA THR A 181 -11.65 2.81 -9.18
C THR A 181 -10.99 2.27 -7.92
N GLY A 182 -9.88 2.90 -7.53
CA GLY A 182 -9.20 2.60 -6.28
C GLY A 182 -8.63 3.86 -5.65
N MET A 183 -9.13 4.22 -4.48
CA MET A 183 -8.63 5.31 -3.63
C MET A 183 -8.02 4.76 -2.35
N GLY A 184 -6.80 5.15 -2.03
CA GLY A 184 -6.14 4.71 -0.80
C GLY A 184 -6.75 5.39 0.42
N LEU A 185 -7.38 4.62 1.31
CA LEU A 185 -8.03 5.14 2.53
C LEU A 185 -7.05 5.94 3.37
N GLU A 186 -5.86 5.41 3.61
CA GLU A 186 -4.83 6.07 4.42
C GLU A 186 -4.38 7.40 3.82
N ARG A 187 -4.34 7.50 2.49
CA ARG A 187 -3.95 8.72 1.78
C ARG A 187 -5.04 9.77 1.87
N ILE A 188 -6.30 9.39 1.60
CA ILE A 188 -7.41 10.34 1.73
C ILE A 188 -7.62 10.77 3.19
N SER A 189 -7.43 9.86 4.17
CA SER A 189 -7.45 10.21 5.60
C SER A 189 -6.36 11.21 5.95
N PHE A 190 -5.14 11.07 5.41
CA PHE A 190 -4.09 12.06 5.57
C PHE A 190 -4.50 13.42 4.98
N LEU A 191 -4.98 13.45 3.75
CA LEU A 191 -5.40 14.70 3.10
C LEU A 191 -6.52 15.44 3.83
N MET A 192 -7.40 14.70 4.52
CA MET A 192 -8.50 15.25 5.29
C MET A 192 -8.11 15.64 6.74
N ASP A 193 -6.98 15.17 7.25
CA ASP A 193 -6.52 15.47 8.60
C ASP A 193 -5.58 16.69 8.62
N ARG A 194 -6.11 17.82 9.12
CA ARG A 194 -5.37 19.09 9.21
C ARG A 194 -4.14 19.04 10.12
N ASN A 195 -4.02 18.02 10.98
CA ASN A 195 -2.92 17.87 11.93
C ASN A 195 -1.89 16.82 11.50
N ALA A 196 -2.13 16.10 10.41
CA ALA A 196 -1.23 15.09 9.90
C ALA A 196 -0.31 15.67 8.81
N ASN A 197 0.94 15.20 8.76
CA ASN A 197 1.90 15.51 7.69
C ASN A 197 2.23 14.29 6.81
N ASN A 198 1.62 13.13 7.10
CA ASN A 198 1.74 11.90 6.33
C ASN A 198 0.70 10.88 6.81
N ASN A 199 0.58 9.76 6.09
CA ASN A 199 -0.33 8.66 6.43
C ASN A 199 -0.15 8.18 7.88
N TYR A 200 1.10 8.08 8.36
CA TYR A 200 1.42 7.54 9.68
C TYR A 200 1.07 8.49 10.85
N GLN A 201 0.77 9.76 10.57
CA GLN A 201 0.35 10.72 11.60
C GLN A 201 -1.17 10.84 11.75
N THR A 202 -1.93 10.12 10.93
CA THR A 202 -3.39 10.05 11.05
C THR A 202 -3.81 9.25 12.28
N ASN A 203 -5.09 9.39 12.67
CA ASN A 203 -5.72 8.58 13.71
C ASN A 203 -5.68 7.06 13.46
N LEU A 204 -5.49 6.63 12.21
CA LEU A 204 -5.32 5.21 11.85
C LEU A 204 -4.00 4.63 12.37
N PHE A 205 -2.92 5.42 12.45
CA PHE A 205 -1.60 4.92 12.84
C PHE A 205 -1.11 5.44 14.18
N LYS A 206 -1.57 6.61 14.60
CA LYS A 206 -1.10 7.28 15.82
C LYS A 206 -1.17 6.39 17.08
N PRO A 207 -2.27 5.68 17.38
CA PRO A 207 -2.31 4.75 18.52
C PRO A 207 -1.27 3.62 18.46
N ILE A 208 -0.96 3.11 17.25
CA ILE A 208 0.07 2.07 17.07
C ILE A 208 1.46 2.66 17.33
N ILE A 209 1.75 3.84 16.80
CA ILE A 209 3.03 4.55 16.97
C ILE A 209 3.28 4.88 18.45
N GLU A 210 2.26 5.39 19.15
CA GLU A 210 2.35 5.69 20.59
C GLU A 210 2.58 4.43 21.42
N SER A 211 1.93 3.32 21.05
CA SER A 211 2.14 2.01 21.69
C SER A 211 3.56 1.48 21.46
N ILE A 212 4.11 1.63 20.24
CA ILE A 212 5.50 1.27 19.95
C ILE A 212 6.46 2.08 20.84
N GLY A 213 6.24 3.40 20.96
CA GLY A 213 7.11 4.26 21.77
C GLY A 213 7.06 3.92 23.26
N THR A 214 5.88 3.57 23.75
CA THR A 214 5.68 3.10 25.13
C THR A 214 6.44 1.79 25.39
N LEU A 215 6.30 0.80 24.50
CA LEU A 215 6.99 -0.49 24.63
C LEU A 215 8.51 -0.35 24.55
N ALA A 216 8.99 0.51 23.66
CA ALA A 216 10.42 0.74 23.45
C ALA A 216 11.05 1.67 24.51
N SER A 217 10.24 2.39 25.30
CA SER A 217 10.70 3.53 26.11
C SER A 217 11.56 4.51 25.27
N ASN A 218 11.17 4.69 24.02
CA ASN A 218 11.87 5.46 23.00
C ASN A 218 10.84 6.38 22.31
N PRO A 219 11.11 7.68 22.12
CA PRO A 219 10.16 8.59 21.50
C PRO A 219 10.15 8.46 19.96
N TYR A 220 9.01 8.79 19.35
CA TYR A 220 8.88 8.89 17.90
C TYR A 220 9.61 10.15 17.39
N GLU A 221 10.92 10.01 17.18
CA GLU A 221 11.83 11.09 16.77
C GLU A 221 12.49 10.82 15.42
N LYS A 222 13.09 11.86 14.83
CA LYS A 222 13.65 11.86 13.47
C LYS A 222 14.54 10.65 13.16
N GLU A 223 15.36 10.21 14.11
CA GLU A 223 16.24 9.04 13.95
C GLU A 223 15.47 7.73 13.76
N TRP A 224 14.31 7.60 14.41
CA TRP A 224 13.53 6.37 14.48
C TRP A 224 12.26 6.39 13.63
N ILE A 225 11.91 7.51 12.98
CA ILE A 225 10.68 7.64 12.17
C ILE A 225 10.46 6.44 11.26
N SER A 226 11.48 6.07 10.48
CA SER A 226 11.43 4.94 9.54
C SER A 226 11.11 3.61 10.26
N THR A 227 11.70 3.38 11.43
CA THR A 227 11.46 2.19 12.25
C THR A 227 10.02 2.12 12.73
N TYR A 228 9.47 3.23 13.24
CA TYR A 228 8.09 3.28 13.71
C TYR A 228 7.10 3.04 12.58
N HIS A 229 7.36 3.63 11.40
CA HIS A 229 6.55 3.42 10.20
C HIS A 229 6.53 1.95 9.76
N VAL A 230 7.69 1.30 9.71
CA VAL A 230 7.80 -0.12 9.38
C VAL A 230 7.04 -0.98 10.39
N LEU A 231 7.23 -0.73 11.69
CA LEU A 231 6.56 -1.51 12.74
C LEU A 231 5.04 -1.34 12.68
N ALA A 232 4.55 -0.11 12.52
CA ALA A 232 3.13 0.20 12.48
C ALA A 232 2.44 -0.38 11.22
N ASP A 233 3.10 -0.31 10.06
CA ASP A 233 2.63 -0.96 8.84
C ASP A 233 2.61 -2.49 8.98
N HIS A 234 3.74 -3.08 9.38
CA HIS A 234 3.90 -4.52 9.38
C HIS A 234 2.96 -5.19 10.38
N ILE A 235 2.68 -4.59 11.54
CA ILE A 235 1.72 -5.19 12.46
C ILE A 235 0.28 -5.21 11.91
N ARG A 236 -0.13 -4.19 11.13
CA ARG A 236 -1.42 -4.23 10.42
C ARG A 236 -1.43 -5.37 9.41
N ALA A 237 -0.40 -5.48 8.56
CA ALA A 237 -0.26 -6.56 7.59
C ALA A 237 -0.29 -7.96 8.24
N LEU A 238 0.44 -8.16 9.33
CA LEU A 238 0.47 -9.44 10.05
C LEU A 238 -0.89 -9.78 10.66
N THR A 239 -1.51 -8.82 11.34
CA THR A 239 -2.80 -9.00 12.01
C THR A 239 -3.86 -9.44 11.00
N PHE A 240 -4.06 -8.66 9.94
CA PHE A 240 -5.07 -8.96 8.92
C PHE A 240 -4.76 -10.26 8.16
N SER A 241 -3.51 -10.50 7.77
CA SER A 241 -3.16 -11.69 6.98
C SER A 241 -3.35 -12.99 7.78
N ILE A 242 -2.99 -13.00 9.06
CA ILE A 242 -3.16 -14.16 9.93
C ILE A 242 -4.63 -14.35 10.29
N SER A 243 -5.38 -13.26 10.51
CA SER A 243 -6.84 -13.31 10.68
C SER A 243 -7.55 -13.93 9.47
N ASP A 244 -7.09 -13.63 8.26
CA ASP A 244 -7.60 -14.21 7.01
C ASP A 244 -7.04 -15.63 6.72
N GLY A 245 -6.29 -16.22 7.67
CA GLY A 245 -5.86 -17.62 7.64
C GLY A 245 -4.48 -17.90 7.07
N VAL A 246 -3.66 -16.87 6.80
CA VAL A 246 -2.28 -17.08 6.32
C VAL A 246 -1.34 -17.33 7.48
N ILE A 247 -0.75 -18.53 7.54
CA ILE A 247 0.19 -18.94 8.59
C ILE A 247 1.64 -18.77 8.08
N PRO A 248 2.56 -18.18 8.88
CA PRO A 248 3.99 -18.13 8.55
C PRO A 248 4.57 -19.50 8.18
N SER A 249 5.31 -19.58 7.07
CA SER A 249 5.93 -20.82 6.57
C SER A 249 7.18 -20.52 5.74
N ASN A 250 7.83 -21.55 5.18
CA ASN A 250 9.00 -21.38 4.30
C ASN A 250 8.63 -21.26 2.81
N GLU A 251 7.34 -21.29 2.45
CA GLU A 251 6.91 -21.30 1.06
C GLU A 251 5.71 -20.37 0.79
N GLY A 252 5.64 -19.85 -0.43
CA GLY A 252 4.50 -19.10 -0.95
C GLY A 252 4.05 -17.94 -0.06
N ARG A 253 2.75 -17.87 0.24
CA ARG A 253 2.15 -16.79 1.05
C ARG A 253 2.67 -16.78 2.48
N GLY A 254 2.87 -17.96 3.08
CA GLY A 254 3.39 -18.08 4.43
C GLY A 254 4.80 -17.54 4.56
N TYR A 255 5.63 -17.70 3.52
CA TYR A 255 6.97 -17.11 3.47
C TYR A 255 6.94 -15.57 3.43
N VAL A 256 6.03 -14.97 2.66
CA VAL A 256 5.87 -13.51 2.64
C VAL A 256 5.51 -12.98 4.03
N ILE A 257 4.55 -13.60 4.72
CA ILE A 257 4.16 -13.19 6.08
C ILE A 257 5.30 -13.41 7.08
N ARG A 258 6.03 -14.52 6.98
CA ARG A 258 7.26 -14.76 7.77
C ARG A 258 8.29 -13.66 7.56
N ARG A 259 8.52 -13.23 6.32
CA ARG A 259 9.46 -12.13 5.99
C ARG A 259 9.03 -10.81 6.61
N ILE A 260 7.75 -10.44 6.50
CA ILE A 260 7.20 -9.22 7.12
C ILE A 260 7.42 -9.28 8.64
N LEU A 261 7.10 -10.40 9.28
CA LEU A 261 7.28 -10.59 10.72
C LEU A 261 8.74 -10.41 11.12
N ARG A 262 9.65 -11.15 10.49
CA ARG A 262 11.09 -11.09 10.80
C ARG A 262 11.69 -9.72 10.56
N ARG A 263 11.25 -9.01 9.50
CA ARG A 263 11.63 -7.62 9.24
C ARG A 263 11.15 -6.72 10.38
N ALA A 264 9.90 -6.84 10.83
CA ALA A 264 9.38 -6.08 11.97
C ALA A 264 10.20 -6.33 13.25
N VAL A 265 10.51 -7.60 13.57
CA VAL A 265 11.34 -7.95 14.74
C VAL A 265 12.73 -7.28 14.65
N ARG A 266 13.37 -7.32 13.49
CA ARG A 266 14.67 -6.65 13.27
C ARG A 266 14.59 -5.14 13.50
N PHE A 267 13.52 -4.51 13.05
CA PHE A 267 13.31 -3.07 13.25
C PHE A 267 13.01 -2.75 14.73
N GLY A 268 12.26 -3.60 15.44
CA GLY A 268 12.05 -3.47 16.89
C GLY A 268 13.36 -3.53 17.67
N LYS A 269 14.28 -4.44 17.30
CA LYS A 269 15.62 -4.52 17.89
C LYS A 269 16.41 -3.21 17.80
N LYS A 270 16.26 -2.46 16.69
CA LYS A 270 16.96 -1.17 16.52
C LYS A 270 16.56 -0.12 17.56
N ILE A 271 15.36 -0.22 18.11
CA ILE A 271 14.84 0.70 19.13
C ILE A 271 14.81 0.05 20.53
N GLY A 272 15.56 -1.03 20.75
CA GLY A 272 15.74 -1.65 22.07
C GLY A 272 14.66 -2.65 22.47
N LEU A 273 13.81 -3.11 21.56
CA LEU A 273 12.84 -4.16 21.85
C LEU A 273 13.53 -5.54 21.83
N GLU A 274 13.87 -6.02 23.02
CA GLU A 274 14.64 -7.25 23.23
C GLU A 274 13.79 -8.53 23.35
N LYS A 275 12.51 -8.38 23.69
CA LYS A 275 11.54 -9.47 23.92
C LYS A 275 10.41 -9.40 22.90
N ALA A 276 9.65 -10.49 22.78
CA ALA A 276 8.51 -10.54 21.87
C ALA A 276 7.48 -9.45 22.20
N PHE A 277 7.14 -8.63 21.21
CA PHE A 277 6.31 -7.43 21.38
C PHE A 277 5.19 -7.31 20.34
N LEU A 278 5.33 -7.92 19.16
CA LEU A 278 4.39 -7.72 18.05
C LEU A 278 2.98 -8.17 18.40
N HIS A 279 2.83 -9.26 19.16
CA HIS A 279 1.53 -9.75 19.64
C HIS A 279 0.79 -8.76 20.55
N GLN A 280 1.49 -7.83 21.22
CA GLN A 280 0.86 -6.78 22.02
C GLN A 280 0.30 -5.68 21.10
N LEU A 281 1.06 -5.33 20.05
CA LEU A 281 0.64 -4.35 19.06
C LEU A 281 -0.56 -4.83 18.21
N SER A 282 -0.72 -6.14 17.98
CA SER A 282 -1.91 -6.65 17.26
C SER A 282 -3.22 -6.34 17.99
N SER A 283 -3.22 -6.23 19.33
CA SER A 283 -4.41 -5.81 20.08
C SER A 283 -4.83 -4.39 19.70
N ILE A 284 -3.86 -3.48 19.58
CA ILE A 284 -4.10 -2.08 19.21
C ILE A 284 -4.70 -1.99 17.81
N VAL A 285 -4.18 -2.79 16.86
CA VAL A 285 -4.75 -2.88 15.51
C VAL A 285 -6.21 -3.36 15.57
N VAL A 286 -6.50 -4.39 16.35
CA VAL A 286 -7.88 -4.89 16.48
C VAL A 286 -8.79 -3.84 17.09
N ASP A 287 -8.38 -3.15 18.15
CA ASP A 287 -9.18 -2.12 18.82
C ASP A 287 -9.54 -0.96 17.87
N GLN A 288 -8.61 -0.58 16.98
CA GLN A 288 -8.87 0.46 15.98
C GLN A 288 -9.82 0.01 14.85
N MET A 289 -9.77 -1.28 14.49
CA MET A 289 -10.40 -1.79 13.26
C MET A 289 -11.68 -2.59 13.52
N ILE A 290 -11.99 -2.92 14.78
CA ILE A 290 -13.06 -3.85 15.15
C ILE A 290 -14.46 -3.40 14.70
N SER A 291 -14.73 -2.09 14.63
CA SER A 291 -16.04 -1.60 14.21
C SER A 291 -16.39 -1.97 12.77
N GLN A 292 -15.40 -2.00 11.88
CA GLN A 292 -15.56 -2.36 10.47
C GLN A 292 -15.24 -3.84 10.22
N TYR A 293 -14.35 -4.43 11.02
CA TYR A 293 -13.85 -5.80 10.87
C TYR A 293 -14.04 -6.61 12.17
N PRO A 294 -15.29 -6.92 12.57
CA PRO A 294 -15.57 -7.59 13.84
C PRO A 294 -15.00 -9.02 13.91
N GLU A 295 -14.69 -9.65 12.78
CA GLU A 295 -14.01 -10.93 12.71
C GLU A 295 -12.61 -10.91 13.35
N LEU A 296 -11.93 -9.75 13.36
CA LEU A 296 -10.60 -9.61 13.94
C LEU A 296 -10.58 -9.99 15.42
N LYS A 297 -11.60 -9.57 16.19
CA LYS A 297 -11.72 -9.91 17.61
C LYS A 297 -11.78 -11.41 17.86
N LYS A 298 -12.45 -12.17 17.00
CA LYS A 298 -12.54 -13.63 17.13
C LYS A 298 -11.20 -14.30 16.86
N SER A 299 -10.45 -13.78 15.89
CA SER A 299 -9.14 -14.33 15.48
C SER A 299 -7.96 -13.90 16.35
N LEU A 300 -8.11 -12.82 17.14
CA LEU A 300 -7.00 -12.20 17.88
C LEU A 300 -6.18 -13.19 18.76
N PRO A 301 -6.78 -14.11 19.54
CA PRO A 301 -5.98 -15.05 20.34
C PRO A 301 -5.07 -15.95 19.49
N MET A 302 -5.55 -16.39 18.33
CA MET A 302 -4.76 -17.16 17.37
C MET A 302 -3.65 -16.31 16.76
N VAL A 303 -3.97 -15.08 16.33
CA VAL A 303 -3.01 -14.12 15.78
C VAL A 303 -1.87 -13.87 16.77
N GLN A 304 -2.19 -13.58 18.02
CA GLN A 304 -1.19 -13.32 19.07
C GLN A 304 -0.28 -14.53 19.31
N THR A 305 -0.86 -15.74 19.36
CA THR A 305 -0.10 -16.98 19.56
C THR A 305 0.87 -17.22 18.40
N ILE A 306 0.41 -17.07 17.16
CA ILE A 306 1.24 -17.29 15.96
C ILE A 306 2.36 -16.25 15.90
N ILE A 307 2.03 -14.97 16.08
CA ILE A 307 3.02 -13.88 16.04
C ILE A 307 4.08 -14.08 17.12
N LYS A 308 3.66 -14.33 18.36
CA LYS A 308 4.56 -14.49 19.50
C LYS A 308 5.51 -15.67 19.28
N ASN A 309 5.01 -16.83 18.87
CA ASN A 309 5.84 -18.02 18.67
C ASN A 309 6.88 -17.83 17.57
N GLU A 310 6.52 -17.26 16.42
CA GLU A 310 7.47 -17.01 15.33
C GLU A 310 8.49 -15.93 15.71
N GLU A 311 8.06 -14.89 16.45
CA GLU A 311 8.94 -13.83 16.96
C GLU A 311 9.97 -14.39 17.97
N GLU A 312 9.54 -15.17 18.95
CA GLU A 312 10.43 -15.80 19.94
C GLU A 312 11.45 -16.74 19.29
N GLN A 313 11.01 -17.55 18.32
CA GLN A 313 11.91 -18.42 17.56
C GLN A 313 12.95 -17.63 16.77
N PHE A 314 12.52 -16.55 16.10
CA PHE A 314 13.44 -15.74 15.30
C PHE A 314 14.41 -14.93 16.15
N LEU A 315 14.02 -14.43 17.33
CA LEU A 315 14.90 -13.69 18.23
C LEU A 315 16.14 -14.50 18.63
N ILE A 316 16.00 -15.82 18.78
CA ILE A 316 17.12 -16.73 19.11
C ILE A 316 18.19 -16.71 18.00
N THR A 317 17.78 -16.76 16.74
CA THR A 317 18.72 -16.79 15.60
C THR A 317 19.17 -15.41 15.16
N LEU A 318 18.32 -14.38 15.31
CA LEU A 318 18.61 -13.01 14.90
C LEU A 318 19.86 -12.45 15.60
N ASN A 319 19.97 -12.61 16.92
CA ASN A 319 21.12 -12.11 17.67
C ASN A 319 22.45 -12.72 17.18
N ARG A 320 22.42 -14.02 16.86
CA ARG A 320 23.59 -14.74 16.32
C ARG A 320 23.91 -14.30 14.89
N GLY A 321 22.87 -14.11 14.06
CA GLY A 321 23.01 -13.65 12.68
C GLY A 321 23.56 -12.23 12.58
N LEU A 322 23.06 -11.29 13.41
CA LEU A 322 23.56 -9.91 13.45
C LEU A 322 25.04 -9.84 13.87
N SER A 323 25.43 -10.62 14.89
CA SER A 323 26.83 -10.69 15.30
C SER A 323 27.77 -11.19 14.18
N GLN A 324 27.30 -12.13 13.35
CA GLN A 324 28.05 -12.62 12.19
C GLN A 324 28.11 -11.58 11.07
N LEU A 325 27.01 -10.87 10.83
CA LEU A 325 26.94 -9.80 9.84
C LEU A 325 27.89 -8.66 10.20
N GLU A 326 27.92 -8.23 11.46
CA GLU A 326 28.81 -7.16 11.95
C GLU A 326 30.28 -7.50 11.74
N LYS A 327 30.70 -8.72 12.06
CA LYS A 327 32.06 -9.20 11.78
C LYS A 327 32.39 -9.11 10.29
N THR A 328 31.47 -9.55 9.44
CA THR A 328 31.67 -9.52 7.99
C THR A 328 31.77 -8.10 7.45
N ILE A 329 30.98 -7.16 7.99
CA ILE A 329 31.01 -5.74 7.60
C ILE A 329 32.34 -5.08 7.97
N GLN A 330 32.96 -5.48 9.09
CA GLN A 330 34.30 -4.98 9.45
C GLN A 330 35.37 -5.38 8.42
N ASP A 331 35.18 -6.54 7.79
CA ASP A 331 36.14 -7.15 6.85
C ASP A 331 35.87 -6.79 5.37
N THR A 332 34.81 -6.03 5.06
CA THR A 332 34.46 -5.63 3.68
C THR A 332 33.94 -4.20 3.59
N THR A 333 34.33 -3.47 2.55
CA THR A 333 34.01 -2.04 2.45
C THR A 333 32.77 -1.72 1.59
N LYS A 334 32.29 -2.63 0.71
CA LYS A 334 31.19 -2.31 -0.23
C LYS A 334 30.25 -3.46 -0.59
N ILE A 335 30.73 -4.70 -0.71
CA ILE A 335 29.93 -5.84 -1.17
C ILE A 335 30.10 -6.99 -0.17
N LEU A 336 28.98 -7.51 0.33
CA LEU A 336 28.97 -8.69 1.19
C LEU A 336 29.13 -9.95 0.33
N PRO A 337 29.98 -10.92 0.73
CA PRO A 337 30.13 -12.18 0.01
C PRO A 337 28.81 -12.99 -0.05
N GLY A 338 28.53 -13.57 -1.21
CA GLY A 338 27.27 -14.29 -1.46
C GLY A 338 27.10 -15.55 -0.60
N ASP A 339 28.20 -16.23 -0.25
CA ASP A 339 28.23 -17.36 0.68
C ASP A 339 27.88 -16.94 2.11
N VAL A 340 28.31 -15.76 2.55
CA VAL A 340 27.90 -15.19 3.85
C VAL A 340 26.42 -14.84 3.83
N ILE A 341 25.93 -14.20 2.76
CA ILE A 341 24.50 -13.90 2.60
C ILE A 341 23.68 -15.20 2.63
N PHE A 342 24.11 -16.22 1.89
CA PHE A 342 23.46 -17.53 1.88
C PHE A 342 23.46 -18.16 3.27
N LYS A 343 24.55 -18.07 4.03
CA LYS A 343 24.62 -18.55 5.42
C LYS A 343 23.68 -17.78 6.36
N LEU A 344 23.59 -16.45 6.23
CA LEU A 344 22.63 -15.63 6.98
C LEU A 344 21.19 -16.05 6.71
N TYR A 345 20.88 -16.35 5.45
CA TYR A 345 19.58 -16.86 5.04
C TYR A 345 19.31 -18.29 5.56
N ASP A 346 20.17 -19.25 5.22
CA ASP A 346 19.97 -20.68 5.45
C ASP A 346 20.11 -21.06 6.94
N THR A 347 21.16 -20.58 7.61
CA THR A 347 21.46 -20.98 8.99
C THR A 347 20.73 -20.13 10.03
N TYR A 348 20.59 -18.82 9.78
CA TYR A 348 20.04 -17.89 10.77
C TYR A 348 18.63 -17.40 10.41
N GLY A 349 18.15 -17.70 9.20
CA GLY A 349 16.81 -17.34 8.78
C GLY A 349 16.62 -15.85 8.56
N LEU A 350 17.67 -15.11 8.17
CA LEU A 350 17.59 -13.68 7.83
C LEU A 350 17.25 -13.54 6.33
N PRO A 351 16.01 -13.12 5.98
CA PRO A 351 15.53 -13.08 4.61
C PRO A 351 15.71 -11.73 3.90
#